data_AF-A0A0E9T1C4-F1
#
_entry.id   AF-A0A0E9T1C4-F1
#
_cell.length_a   1.000
_cell.length_b   1.000
_cell.length_c   1.000
_cell.angle_alpha   90.00
_cell.angle_beta   90.00
_cell.angle_gamma   90.00
#
_symmetry.space_group_name_H-M   'P 1'
#
loop_
_entity.id
_entity.type
_entity.pdbx_description
1 polymer ?
#
loop_
_entity_poly.entity_id
_entity_poly.type
_entity_poly.pdbx_seq_one_letter_code
_entity_poly.pdbx_strand_id
1 'polypeptide(L)'
;MFADRRVIISQLADDATHSLKDAAQIPRTLEPIKNFSKVSGLSLNMNKCDLMAIKKCHLYVVSQLRIKLYLGVIITKDDSARRSLNFEPHSKRQGNNLIYGYREICH
;
A
#
# COMPACT_ATOMS: atom_id res chain seq x y z
N MET A 1 -15.73 -3.17 22.68
CA MET A 1 -14.70 -2.22 22.23
C MET A 1 -13.97 -2.80 21.00
N PHE A 2 -14.52 -2.63 19.79
CA PHE A 2 -14.01 -3.23 18.54
C PHE A 2 -13.75 -2.20 17.42
N ALA A 3 -13.91 -0.90 17.72
CA ALA A 3 -14.13 0.14 16.71
C ALA A 3 -12.91 0.55 15.87
N ASP A 4 -11.73 -0.02 16.10
CA ASP A 4 -10.47 0.47 15.54
C ASP A 4 -9.63 -0.63 14.86
N ARG A 5 -10.33 -1.53 14.16
CA ARG A 5 -9.77 -2.75 13.53
C ARG A 5 -9.91 -2.77 12.01
N ARG A 6 -10.03 -1.60 11.37
CA ARG A 6 -10.22 -1.53 9.92
C ARG A 6 -8.89 -1.74 9.21
N VAL A 7 -8.80 -2.85 8.48
CA VAL A 7 -7.79 -3.05 7.43
C VAL A 7 -8.45 -2.67 6.12
N ILE A 8 -7.82 -1.79 5.36
CA ILE A 8 -8.30 -1.41 4.01
C ILE A 8 -7.47 -2.20 3.02
N ILE A 9 -8.14 -2.90 2.10
CA ILE A 9 -7.49 -3.69 1.06
C ILE A 9 -7.79 -3.03 -0.28
N SER A 10 -6.73 -2.73 -1.02
CA SER A 10 -6.80 -2.35 -2.43
C SER A 10 -6.25 -3.51 -3.25
N GLN A 11 -7.02 -4.00 -4.23
CA GLN A 11 -6.61 -5.14 -5.03
C GLN A 11 -6.87 -4.88 -6.51
N LEU A 12 -5.92 -5.28 -7.35
CA LEU A 12 -6.09 -5.44 -8.78
C LEU A 12 -5.47 -6.77 -9.20
N ALA A 13 -6.30 -7.71 -9.67
CA ALA A 13 -5.88 -9.08 -9.96
C ALA A 13 -5.12 -9.72 -8.78
N ASP A 14 -3.88 -10.20 -8.98
CA ASP A 14 -3.02 -10.78 -7.94
C ASP A 14 -2.27 -9.73 -7.10
N ASP A 15 -2.23 -8.47 -7.55
CA ASP A 15 -1.57 -7.37 -6.83
C ASP A 15 -2.51 -6.78 -5.76
N ALA A 16 -2.21 -7.05 -4.49
CA ALA A 16 -2.95 -6.52 -3.35
C ALA A 16 -2.07 -5.68 -2.42
N THR A 17 -2.61 -4.56 -1.93
CA THR A 17 -2.02 -3.72 -0.90
C THR A 17 -2.93 -3.64 0.32
N HIS A 18 -2.36 -3.84 1.50
CA HIS A 18 -3.06 -3.71 2.78
C HIS A 18 -2.63 -2.41 3.46
N SER A 19 -3.58 -1.50 3.67
CA SER A 19 -3.36 -0.29 4.45
C SER A 19 -3.72 -0.55 5.91
N LEU A 20 -2.71 -0.45 6.77
CA LEU A 20 -2.79 -0.72 8.19
C LEU A 20 -2.77 0.60 8.97
N LYS A 21 -3.48 0.65 10.09
CA LYS A 21 -3.46 1.81 10.99
C LYS A 21 -2.09 1.98 11.65
N ASP A 22 -1.52 0.88 12.13
CA ASP A 22 -0.27 0.84 12.88
C ASP A 22 0.42 -0.53 12.74
N ALA A 23 1.63 -0.62 13.27
CA ALA A 23 2.44 -1.83 13.19
C ALA A 23 1.88 -3.02 14.00
N ALA A 24 1.05 -2.78 15.01
CA ALA A 24 0.44 -3.86 15.79
C ALA A 24 -0.57 -4.67 14.95
N GLN A 25 -1.04 -4.11 13.83
CA GLN A 25 -1.93 -4.81 12.89
C GLN A 25 -1.18 -5.72 11.90
N ILE A 26 0.15 -5.60 11.76
CA ILE A 26 0.95 -6.44 10.85
C ILE A 26 0.77 -7.94 11.13
N PRO A 27 1.05 -8.45 12.35
CA PRO A 27 0.89 -9.88 12.62
C PRO A 27 -0.57 -10.35 12.43
N ARG A 28 -1.53 -9.49 12.80
CA ARG A 28 -2.97 -9.77 12.66
C ARG A 28 -3.44 -9.83 11.22
N THR A 29 -2.76 -9.15 10.31
CA THR A 29 -3.06 -9.17 8.87
C THR A 29 -2.38 -10.37 8.20
N LEU A 30 -1.16 -10.70 8.61
CA LEU A 30 -0.40 -11.82 8.05
C LEU A 30 -0.96 -13.19 8.43
N GLU A 31 -1.55 -13.35 9.62
CA GLU A 31 -2.10 -14.63 10.07
C GLU A 31 -3.25 -15.13 9.18
N PRO A 32 -4.30 -14.34 8.88
CA PRO A 32 -5.33 -14.73 7.91
C PRO A 32 -4.78 -15.04 6.53
N ILE A 33 -3.80 -14.28 6.05
CA ILE A 33 -3.16 -14.52 4.74
C ILE A 33 -2.43 -15.88 4.74
N LYS A 34 -1.71 -16.20 5.81
CA LYS A 34 -1.05 -17.51 5.97
C LYS A 34 -2.06 -18.66 6.02
N ASN A 35 -3.17 -18.47 6.72
CA ASN A 35 -4.23 -19.48 6.79
C ASN A 35 -4.90 -19.68 5.43
N PHE A 36 -5.24 -18.59 4.73
CA PHE A 36 -5.76 -18.64 3.37
C PHE A 36 -4.79 -19.34 2.43
N SER A 37 -3.49 -19.04 2.54
CA SER A 37 -2.43 -19.66 1.73
C SER A 37 -2.37 -21.17 1.93
N LYS A 38 -2.45 -21.65 3.17
CA LYS A 38 -2.48 -23.09 3.48
C LYS A 38 -3.69 -23.81 2.89
N VAL A 39 -4.86 -23.17 2.89
CA VAL A 39 -6.12 -23.80 2.45
C VAL A 39 -6.30 -23.73 0.94
N SER A 40 -5.90 -22.61 0.32
CA SER A 40 -6.06 -22.37 -1.13
C SER A 40 -4.94 -22.98 -1.98
N GLY A 41 -3.78 -23.31 -1.38
CA GLY A 41 -2.57 -23.66 -2.10
C GLY A 41 -1.88 -22.47 -2.79
N LEU A 42 -2.45 -21.27 -2.71
CA LEU A 42 -1.82 -20.04 -3.18
C LEU A 42 -0.78 -19.57 -2.17
N SER A 43 0.36 -19.05 -2.61
CA SER A 43 1.39 -18.53 -1.72
C SER A 43 1.64 -17.04 -1.95
N LEU A 44 1.85 -16.31 -0.85
CA LEU A 44 2.29 -14.93 -0.91
C LEU A 44 3.77 -14.91 -1.31
N ASN A 45 4.10 -14.23 -2.40
CA ASN A 45 5.49 -14.07 -2.81
C ASN A 45 6.20 -13.02 -1.93
N MET A 46 6.83 -13.48 -0.85
CA MET A 46 7.52 -12.61 0.10
C MET A 46 8.61 -11.73 -0.52
N ASN A 47 9.20 -12.14 -1.65
CA ASN A 47 10.21 -11.35 -2.36
C ASN A 47 9.62 -10.16 -3.11
N LYS A 48 8.32 -10.19 -3.40
CA LYS A 48 7.58 -9.09 -4.03
C LYS A 48 6.83 -8.21 -3.02
N CYS A 49 6.66 -8.70 -1.79
CA CYS A 49 5.97 -7.99 -0.73
C CYS A 49 6.88 -6.98 -0.03
N ASP A 50 6.38 -5.77 0.10
CA ASP A 50 7.06 -4.70 0.82
C ASP A 50 6.18 -4.17 1.95
N LEU A 51 6.83 -3.75 3.04
CA LEU A 51 6.18 -3.11 4.16
C LEU A 51 6.71 -1.68 4.32
N MET A 52 5.85 -0.70 4.04
CA MET A 52 6.22 0.70 4.04
C MET A 52 5.34 1.49 5.01
N ALA A 53 5.96 2.26 5.91
CA ALA A 53 5.23 3.27 6.67
C ALA A 53 4.88 4.46 5.77
N ILE A 54 3.62 4.88 5.76
CA ILE A 54 3.21 6.12 5.05
C ILE A 54 3.41 7.35 5.95
N LYS A 55 3.20 7.20 7.26
CA LYS A 55 3.40 8.25 8.29
C LYS A 55 4.72 8.05 9.04
N LYS A 56 5.10 8.99 9.91
CA LYS A 56 6.24 8.84 10.82
C LYS A 56 6.08 7.54 11.63
N CYS A 57 7.10 6.70 11.59
CA CYS A 57 7.13 5.42 12.27
C CYS A 57 8.50 5.26 12.93
N HIS A 58 8.52 4.92 14.21
CA HIS A 58 9.76 4.72 14.98
C HIS A 58 10.35 3.31 14.79
N LEU A 59 9.62 2.40 14.14
CA LEU A 59 10.14 1.08 13.80
C LEU A 59 11.06 1.22 12.59
N TYR A 60 12.36 1.15 12.87
CA TYR A 60 13.43 1.33 11.91
C TYR A 60 13.23 0.52 10.62
N VAL A 61 12.93 -0.78 10.76
CA VAL A 61 12.70 -1.72 9.64
C VAL A 61 11.59 -1.29 8.69
N VAL A 62 10.51 -0.69 9.21
CA VAL A 62 9.35 -0.24 8.42
C VAL A 62 9.56 1.17 7.83
N SER A 63 10.50 1.93 8.40
CA SER A 63 10.75 3.32 8.05
C SER A 63 11.65 3.49 6.81
N GLN A 64 12.45 2.48 6.47
CA GLN A 64 13.51 2.56 5.46
C GLN A 64 13.00 2.69 4.02
N LEU A 65 11.85 2.09 3.70
CA LEU A 65 11.26 2.22 2.37
C LEU A 65 10.64 3.61 2.22
N ARG A 66 11.19 4.39 1.29
CA ARG A 66 10.74 5.77 1.00
C ARG A 66 9.92 5.87 -0.27
N ILE A 67 10.09 4.96 -1.22
CA ILE A 67 9.45 4.98 -2.55
C ILE A 67 9.07 3.56 -2.95
N LYS A 68 7.85 3.35 -3.45
CA LYS A 68 7.35 2.08 -4.00
C LYS A 68 6.52 2.34 -5.25
N LEU A 69 6.69 1.54 -6.30
CA LEU A 69 5.80 1.54 -7.46
C LEU A 69 4.66 0.53 -7.21
N TYR A 70 3.41 0.97 -7.32
CA TYR A 70 2.22 0.12 -7.26
C TYR A 70 1.29 0.50 -8.40
N LEU A 71 0.98 -0.46 -9.29
CA LEU A 71 0.11 -0.25 -10.45
C LEU A 71 0.49 0.94 -11.33
N GLY A 72 1.79 1.19 -11.50
CA GLY A 72 2.31 2.34 -12.26
C GLY A 72 2.30 3.68 -11.49
N VAL A 73 1.81 3.71 -10.25
CA VAL A 73 1.79 4.88 -9.39
C VAL A 73 2.93 4.81 -8.37
N ILE A 74 3.70 5.89 -8.25
CA ILE A 74 4.76 6.03 -7.26
C ILE A 74 4.17 6.45 -5.93
N ILE A 75 4.28 5.57 -4.93
CA ILE A 75 3.94 5.80 -3.54
C ILE A 75 5.20 6.29 -2.80
N THR A 76 5.16 7.50 -2.27
CA THR A 76 6.26 8.11 -1.50
C THR A 76 5.74 8.99 -0.37
N LYS A 77 6.57 9.17 0.67
CA LYS A 77 6.33 10.08 1.80
C LYS A 77 6.50 11.55 1.44
N ASP A 78 7.25 11.84 0.38
CA ASP A 78 7.49 13.20 -0.09
C ASP A 78 6.31 13.66 -0.96
N ASP A 79 5.51 14.59 -0.45
CA ASP A 79 4.33 15.10 -1.15
C ASP A 79 4.68 15.83 -2.45
N SER A 80 5.82 16.54 -2.49
CA SER A 80 6.28 17.24 -3.70
C SER A 80 6.68 16.23 -4.76
N ALA A 81 7.50 15.25 -4.39
CA ALA A 81 7.89 14.16 -5.29
C ALA A 81 6.69 13.31 -5.73
N ARG A 82 5.72 13.04 -4.84
CA ARG A 82 4.50 12.29 -5.20
C ARG A 82 3.69 13.04 -6.25
N ARG A 83 3.56 14.35 -6.12
CA ARG A 83 2.85 15.18 -7.10
C ARG A 83 3.60 15.20 -8.42
N SER A 84 4.91 15.43 -8.39
CA SER A 84 5.68 15.56 -9.61
C SER A 84 5.82 14.25 -10.39
N LEU A 85 6.05 13.14 -9.70
CA LEU A 85 6.28 11.85 -10.33
C LEU A 85 5.00 11.18 -10.86
N ASN A 86 3.82 11.56 -10.35
CA ASN A 86 2.55 10.95 -10.76
C ASN A 86 1.63 11.87 -11.55
N PHE A 87 1.76 13.20 -11.41
CA PHE A 87 0.75 14.15 -11.91
C PHE A 87 1.31 15.38 -12.63
N GLU A 88 2.62 15.65 -12.60
CA GLU A 88 3.18 16.64 -13.53
C GLU A 88 2.90 16.17 -14.96
N PRO A 89 2.55 17.08 -15.87
CA PRO A 89 2.22 16.71 -17.23
C PRO A 89 3.48 16.14 -17.89
N HIS A 90 3.59 14.83 -17.96
CA HIS A 90 4.22 14.21 -19.11
C HIS A 90 3.35 14.61 -20.30
N SER A 91 3.72 15.73 -20.93
CA SER A 91 3.14 16.21 -22.17
C SER A 91 3.36 15.16 -23.26
N LYS A 92 2.52 14.13 -23.25
CA LYS A 92 2.19 13.19 -24.32
C LYS A 92 1.03 12.33 -23.84
N ARG A 93 -0.16 12.86 -24.14
CA ARG A 93 -1.43 12.13 -24.28
C ARG A 93 -1.17 10.71 -24.82
N GLN A 94 -1.55 9.68 -24.07
CA GLN A 94 -2.07 8.45 -24.65
C GLN A 94 -2.99 7.73 -23.66
N GLY A 95 -4.26 7.62 -24.03
CA GLY A 95 -5.13 6.48 -23.73
C GLY A 95 -5.59 6.27 -22.29
N ASN A 96 -6.80 6.77 -22.00
CA ASN A 96 -7.83 6.11 -21.19
C ASN A 96 -7.38 5.21 -20.02
N ASN A 97 -7.36 5.76 -18.81
CA ASN A 97 -8.18 5.30 -17.67
C ASN A 97 -7.87 6.20 -16.46
N LEU A 98 -8.68 7.25 -16.31
CA LEU A 98 -8.69 8.12 -15.13
C LEU A 98 -9.22 7.31 -13.94
N ILE A 99 -8.32 6.79 -13.10
CA ILE A 99 -8.68 6.39 -11.75
C ILE A 99 -8.73 7.67 -10.91
N TYR A 100 -9.91 8.30 -10.84
CA TYR A 100 -10.23 9.26 -9.80
C TYR A 100 -10.40 8.53 -8.47
N GLY A 101 -9.68 8.96 -7.41
CA GLY A 101 -9.87 8.41 -6.07
C GLY A 101 -8.96 9.02 -5.00
N TYR A 102 -9.28 10.22 -4.53
CA TYR A 102 -8.77 10.76 -3.26
C TYR A 102 -9.56 10.18 -2.08
N ARG A 103 -8.88 9.91 -0.96
CA ARG A 103 -9.43 10.20 0.37
C ARG A 103 -8.29 10.52 1.34
N GLU A 104 -8.04 11.80 1.56
CA GLU A 104 -7.35 12.26 2.76
C GLU A 104 -8.14 11.78 3.98
N ILE A 105 -7.49 11.05 4.88
CA ILE A 105 -7.97 10.90 6.26
C ILE A 105 -6.91 11.59 7.13
N CYS A 106 -7.03 12.91 7.16
CA CYS A 106 -6.48 13.74 8.23
C CYS A 106 -7.36 13.56 9.47
N HIS A 107 -6.76 13.00 10.52
CA HIS A 107 -7.06 13.32 11.91
C HIS A 107 -5.74 13.24 12.67
#